data_AF-A0A4Q0V9N2-F1
#
_entry.id   AF-A0A4Q0V9N2-F1
#
_cell.length_a   1.000
_cell.length_b   1.000
_cell.length_c   1.000
_cell.angle_alpha   90.00
_cell.angle_beta   90.00
_cell.angle_gamma   90.00
#
_symmetry.space_group_name_H-M   'P 1'
#
loop_
_entity.id
_entity.type
_entity.pdbx_description
1 polymer ?
#
loop_
_entity_poly.entity_id
_entity_poly.type
_entity_poly.pdbx_seq_one_letter_code
_entity_poly.pdbx_strand_id
1 'polypeptide(L)'
;MDKQKFNNLDLMDQLEYVNKKLSDGESLREISKDLNMSKTTIRNRFKKIDYVFNKDKKQYIKDSHEYKKNINMLQVKPIENKQIKEDEYIYNTNVLTNVEAKEKLINIIDNYDNIEKMLK
;
A
#
# COMPACT_ATOMS: atom_id res chain seq x y z
N MET A 1 10.69 -20.60 16.14
CA MET A 1 9.28 -20.35 15.81
C MET A 1 8.99 -21.04 14.48
N ASP A 2 7.85 -21.71 14.32
CA ASP A 2 7.43 -22.31 13.04
C ASP A 2 6.19 -21.59 12.49
N LYS A 3 5.81 -21.89 11.24
CA LYS A 3 4.68 -21.24 10.55
C LYS A 3 3.35 -21.42 11.29
N GLN A 4 3.09 -22.59 11.85
CA GLN A 4 1.82 -22.89 12.51
C GLN A 4 1.73 -22.12 13.83
N LYS A 5 2.78 -22.19 14.65
CA LYS A 5 2.87 -21.41 15.90
C LYS A 5 2.74 -19.92 15.64
N PHE A 6 3.43 -19.40 14.62
CA PHE A 6 3.34 -17.99 14.24
C PHE A 6 1.94 -17.58 13.79
N ASN A 7 1.23 -18.42 13.02
CA ASN A 7 -0.13 -18.12 12.58
C ASN A 7 -1.18 -18.17 13.68
N ASN A 8 -0.90 -18.88 14.78
CA ASN A 8 -1.78 -18.98 15.94
C ASN A 8 -1.62 -17.80 16.91
N LEU A 9 -0.57 -16.99 16.76
CA LEU A 9 -0.38 -15.75 17.51
C LEU A 9 -1.35 -14.67 17.03
N ASP A 10 -1.68 -13.72 17.91
CA ASP A 10 -2.40 -12.52 17.48
C ASP A 10 -1.52 -11.61 16.60
N LEU A 11 -2.11 -10.61 15.95
CA LEU A 11 -1.37 -9.74 15.03
C LEU A 11 -0.29 -8.89 15.72
N MET A 12 -0.46 -8.53 17.00
CA MET A 12 0.51 -7.77 17.78
C MET A 12 1.67 -8.65 18.23
N ASP A 13 1.40 -9.87 18.68
CA ASP A 13 2.41 -10.87 19.02
C ASP A 13 3.25 -11.25 17.79
N GLN A 14 2.60 -11.40 16.63
CA GLN A 14 3.30 -11.61 15.35
C GLN A 14 4.21 -10.44 15.00
N LEU A 15 3.73 -9.21 15.21
CA LEU A 15 4.49 -7.99 14.98
C LEU A 15 5.69 -7.90 15.92
N GLU A 16 5.49 -8.17 17.22
CA GLU A 16 6.55 -8.14 18.23
C GLU A 16 7.64 -9.17 17.91
N TYR A 17 7.25 -10.40 17.57
CA TYR A 17 8.18 -11.43 17.12
C TYR A 17 9.03 -10.96 15.92
N VAL A 18 8.38 -10.40 14.89
CA VAL A 18 9.11 -9.93 13.71
C VAL A 18 10.00 -8.74 14.04
N ASN A 19 9.54 -7.78 14.84
CA ASN A 19 10.34 -6.62 15.24
C ASN A 19 11.55 -6.98 16.10
N LYS A 20 11.42 -7.98 16.98
CA LYS A 20 12.54 -8.53 17.75
C LYS A 20 13.59 -9.14 16.83
N LYS A 21 13.16 -9.98 15.89
CA LYS A 21 14.04 -10.59 14.89
C LYS A 21 14.77 -9.55 14.04
N LEU A 22 14.05 -8.52 13.62
CA LEU A 22 14.63 -7.42 12.86
C LEU A 22 15.63 -6.58 13.70
N SER A 23 15.35 -6.33 14.99
CA SER A 23 16.31 -5.63 15.86
C SER A 23 17.56 -6.46 16.14
N ASP A 24 17.43 -7.79 16.15
CA ASP A 24 18.56 -8.72 16.30
C ASP A 24 19.44 -8.78 15.04
N GLY A 25 19.09 -8.05 13.98
CA GLY A 25 19.87 -7.91 12.76
C GLY A 25 19.39 -8.80 11.60
N GLU A 26 18.39 -9.65 11.81
CA GLU A 26 17.81 -10.42 10.73
C GLU A 26 17.06 -9.52 9.73
N SER A 27 17.05 -9.94 8.48
CA SER A 27 16.29 -9.32 7.41
C SER A 27 14.90 -9.95 7.30
N LEU A 28 13.94 -9.19 6.78
CA LEU A 28 12.62 -9.74 6.45
C LEU A 28 12.69 -10.91 5.45
N ARG A 29 13.78 -11.02 4.68
CA ARG A 29 14.02 -12.17 3.79
C ARG A 29 14.33 -13.45 4.57
N GLU A 30 15.13 -13.36 5.62
CA GLU A 30 15.46 -14.50 6.49
C GLU A 30 14.23 -14.94 7.27
N ILE A 31 13.54 -14.01 7.92
CA ILE A 31 12.29 -14.27 8.63
C ILE A 31 11.23 -14.93 7.71
N SER A 32 11.12 -14.45 6.47
CA SER A 32 10.24 -15.00 5.44
C SER A 32 10.59 -16.45 5.09
N LYS A 33 11.89 -16.77 5.00
CA LYS A 33 12.37 -18.12 4.72
C LYS A 33 12.09 -19.05 5.91
N ASP A 34 12.39 -18.60 7.13
CA ASP A 34 12.23 -19.38 8.37
C ASP A 34 10.76 -19.71 8.66
N LEU A 35 9.86 -18.76 8.41
CA LEU A 35 8.42 -18.95 8.59
C LEU A 35 7.75 -19.64 7.39
N ASN A 36 8.47 -19.91 6.29
CA ASN A 36 7.91 -20.39 5.03
C ASN A 36 6.66 -19.56 4.60
N MET A 37 6.84 -18.25 4.58
CA MET A 37 5.80 -17.25 4.31
C MET A 37 6.35 -16.15 3.40
N SER A 38 5.53 -15.62 2.50
CA SER A 38 5.98 -14.50 1.66
C SER A 38 6.15 -13.22 2.50
N LYS A 39 7.16 -12.40 2.17
CA LYS A 39 7.35 -11.06 2.75
C LYS A 39 6.08 -10.20 2.62
N THR A 40 5.35 -10.35 1.52
CA THR A 40 4.10 -9.62 1.26
C THR A 40 3.00 -10.02 2.25
N THR A 41 2.88 -11.31 2.58
CA THR A 41 1.93 -11.78 3.59
C THR A 41 2.23 -11.16 4.96
N ILE A 42 3.50 -11.16 5.38
CA ILE A 42 3.92 -10.55 6.65
C ILE A 42 3.61 -9.05 6.65
N ARG A 43 4.00 -8.32 5.59
CA ARG A 43 3.73 -6.89 5.45
C ARG A 43 2.22 -6.57 5.47
N ASN A 44 1.41 -7.34 4.76
CA ASN A 44 -0.04 -7.11 4.70
C ASN A 44 -0.71 -7.31 6.06
N ARG A 45 -0.21 -8.22 6.89
CA ARG A 45 -0.71 -8.40 8.27
C ARG A 45 -0.47 -7.16 9.11
N PHE A 46 0.74 -6.60 9.07
CA PHE A 46 1.08 -5.42 9.86
C PHE A 46 0.44 -4.14 9.33
N LYS A 47 0.21 -4.06 8.02
CA LYS A 47 -0.58 -2.97 7.42
C LYS A 47 -2.02 -2.94 7.95
N LYS A 48 -2.64 -4.09 8.27
CA LYS A 48 -4.02 -4.15 8.84
C LYS A 48 -4.14 -3.54 10.23
N ILE A 49 -3.02 -3.44 10.96
CA ILE A 49 -2.95 -2.85 12.30
C ILE A 49 -2.19 -1.52 12.28
N ASP A 50 -2.03 -0.93 11.10
CA ASP A 50 -1.41 0.38 10.88
C ASP A 50 0.07 0.45 11.24
N TYR A 51 0.80 -0.63 10.99
CA TYR A 51 2.25 -0.69 11.13
C TYR A 51 2.95 -0.71 9.77
N VAL A 52 3.95 0.15 9.63
CA VAL A 52 4.75 0.33 8.41
C VAL A 52 6.22 0.11 8.74
N PHE A 53 6.94 -0.52 7.81
CA PHE A 53 8.37 -0.74 7.97
C PHE A 53 9.15 0.57 7.85
N ASN A 54 9.87 0.93 8.91
CA ASN A 54 10.81 2.04 8.94
C ASN A 54 12.22 1.52 8.62
N LYS A 55 12.81 2.02 7.54
CA LYS A 55 14.13 1.58 7.05
C LYS A 55 15.27 1.96 8.01
N ASP A 56 15.18 3.12 8.65
CA ASP A 56 16.23 3.66 9.52
C ASP A 56 16.29 2.89 10.83
N LYS A 57 15.12 2.61 11.43
CA LYS A 57 14.97 1.77 12.63
C LYS A 57 15.04 0.28 12.34
N LYS A 58 14.96 -0.11 11.06
CA LYS A 58 14.82 -1.49 10.58
C LYS A 58 13.67 -2.25 11.24
N GLN A 59 12.59 -1.58 11.62
CA GLN A 59 11.47 -2.19 12.35
C GLN A 59 10.14 -1.67 11.83
N TYR A 60 9.07 -2.42 12.05
CA TYR A 60 7.71 -1.96 11.86
C TYR A 60 7.31 -1.05 13.01
N ILE A 61 6.94 0.18 12.70
CA ILE A 61 6.47 1.17 13.67
C ILE A 61 5.02 1.52 13.38
N LYS A 62 4.29 1.89 14.43
CA LYS A 62 2.92 2.38 14.28
C LYS A 62 2.98 3.64 13.44
N ASP A 63 2.18 3.69 12.39
CA ASP A 63 2.02 4.90 11.61
C ASP A 63 1.26 5.92 12.48
N SER A 64 1.99 6.87 13.07
CA SER A 64 1.41 7.94 13.88
C SER A 64 0.76 9.02 13.03
N HIS A 65 1.01 8.98 11.72
CA HIS A 65 0.15 9.69 10.81
C HIS A 65 -1.12 8.85 10.78
N GLU A 66 -2.13 9.29 11.55
CA GLU A 66 -3.52 9.06 11.16
C GLU A 66 -3.52 9.04 9.65
N TYR A 67 -3.96 7.93 9.06
CA TYR A 67 -4.10 7.83 7.62
C TYR A 67 -4.60 9.20 7.19
N LYS A 68 -3.80 9.90 6.38
CA LYS A 68 -4.40 10.74 5.37
C LYS A 68 -5.34 9.74 4.69
N LYS A 69 -6.61 9.72 5.15
CA LYS A 69 -7.75 9.18 4.43
C LYS A 69 -7.42 9.53 3.00
N ASN A 70 -7.48 8.56 2.09
CA ASN A 70 -7.28 8.80 0.67
C ASN A 70 -8.05 10.06 0.22
N ILE A 71 -7.40 11.20 0.34
CA ILE A 71 -7.74 12.47 -0.25
C ILE A 71 -6.48 12.71 -1.06
N ASN A 72 -6.58 12.33 -2.34
CA ASN A 72 -5.75 12.89 -3.37
C ASN A 72 -6.02 14.41 -3.40
N MET A 73 -5.50 15.17 -2.43
CA MET A 73 -5.26 16.58 -2.61
C MET A 73 -3.85 16.68 -3.17
N LEU A 74 -3.76 16.70 -4.50
CA LEU A 74 -2.58 17.14 -5.23
C LEU A 74 -2.18 18.50 -4.66
N GLN A 75 -1.14 18.56 -3.83
CA GLN A 75 -0.46 19.83 -3.61
C GLN A 75 0.36 20.10 -4.86
N VAL A 76 -0.23 20.86 -5.78
CA VAL A 76 0.43 21.36 -6.97
C VAL A 76 1.52 22.33 -6.50
N LYS A 77 2.76 21.86 -6.44
CA LYS A 77 3.91 22.77 -6.53
C LYS A 77 4.10 23.08 -8.02
N PRO A 78 4.44 24.33 -8.40
CA PRO A 78 4.77 24.63 -9.78
C PRO A 78 5.94 23.74 -10.21
N ILE A 79 5.74 22.94 -11.26
CA ILE A 79 6.79 22.07 -11.79
C ILE A 79 7.70 22.95 -12.66
N GLU A 80 8.92 23.21 -12.21
CA GLU A 80 9.99 23.65 -13.10
C GLU A 80 10.35 22.51 -14.05
N ASN A 81 10.31 22.78 -15.35
CA ASN A 81 10.61 21.84 -16.42
C ASN A 81 12.00 21.22 -16.24
N LYS A 82 12.07 19.96 -15.80
CA LYS A 82 13.27 19.12 -15.93
C LYS A 82 12.99 18.01 -16.93
N GLN A 83 13.87 17.88 -17.93
CA GLN A 83 13.82 16.84 -18.96
C GLN A 83 13.86 15.45 -18.32
N ILE A 84 12.85 14.64 -18.66
CA ILE A 84 12.70 13.24 -18.22
C ILE A 84 13.58 12.37 -19.13
N LYS A 85 14.47 11.57 -18.54
CA LYS A 85 15.21 10.52 -19.26
C LYS A 85 14.31 9.30 -19.42
N GLU A 86 14.25 8.77 -20.63
CA GLU A 86 13.52 7.56 -21.01
C GLU A 86 14.22 6.32 -20.45
N ASP A 87 13.99 6.01 -19.17
CA ASP A 87 14.21 4.67 -18.65
C ASP A 87 12.83 4.07 -18.32
N GLU A 88 12.50 3.03 -19.08
CA GLU A 88 11.24 2.31 -19.22
C GLU A 88 10.43 2.16 -17.92
N TYR A 89 9.44 3.04 -17.72
CA TYR A 89 8.43 2.90 -16.67
C TYR A 89 7.39 1.87 -17.13
N ILE A 90 7.52 0.63 -16.67
CA ILE A 90 6.51 -0.40 -16.88
C ILE A 90 5.30 -0.09 -15.96
N TYR A 91 4.30 0.59 -16.51
CA TYR A 91 3.01 0.80 -15.87
C TYR A 91 2.33 -0.56 -15.60
N ASN A 92 2.24 -0.96 -14.33
CA ASN A 92 1.14 -1.79 -13.88
C ASN A 92 0.11 -0.89 -13.18
N THR A 93 -0.90 -0.46 -13.93
CA THR A 93 -2.28 -0.90 -13.68
C THR A 93 -3.16 -0.35 -14.80
N ASN A 94 -3.55 -1.25 -15.68
CA ASN A 94 -4.58 -1.05 -16.66
C ASN A 94 -5.93 -1.04 -15.91
N VAL A 95 -6.28 0.10 -15.28
CA VAL A 95 -7.51 0.23 -14.44
C VAL A 95 -8.79 0.34 -15.29
N LEU A 96 -8.66 0.53 -16.62
CA LEU A 96 -9.77 0.66 -17.56
C LEU A 96 -9.61 -0.27 -18.78
N THR A 97 -9.34 -1.55 -18.55
CA THR A 97 -9.32 -2.56 -19.62
C THR A 97 -10.70 -2.92 -20.14
N ASN A 98 -11.75 -2.67 -19.34
CA ASN A 98 -13.12 -2.89 -19.75
C ASN A 98 -13.64 -1.65 -20.50
N VAL A 99 -13.63 -1.75 -21.83
CA VAL A 99 -14.07 -0.69 -22.77
C VAL A 99 -15.48 -0.20 -22.44
N GLU A 100 -16.38 -1.11 -22.09
CA GLU A 100 -17.77 -0.78 -21.76
C GLU A 100 -17.88 0.03 -20.46
N ALA A 101 -17.13 -0.35 -19.42
CA ALA A 101 -17.08 0.41 -18.17
C ALA A 101 -16.48 1.81 -18.38
N LYS A 102 -15.48 1.92 -19.26
CA LYS A 102 -14.86 3.20 -19.64
C LYS A 102 -15.86 4.12 -20.34
N GLU A 103 -16.61 3.61 -21.31
CA GLU A 103 -17.62 4.40 -22.04
C GLU A 103 -18.76 4.85 -21.14
N LYS A 104 -19.24 3.97 -20.25
CA LYS A 104 -20.27 4.33 -19.26
C LYS A 104 -19.81 5.43 -18.31
N LEU A 105 -18.54 5.39 -17.88
CA LEU A 105 -17.97 6.43 -17.03
C LEU A 105 -17.83 7.76 -17.76
N ILE A 106 -17.38 7.74 -19.03
CA ILE A 106 -17.31 8.95 -19.86
C ILE A 106 -18.70 9.58 -20.01
N ASN A 107 -19.73 8.78 -20.31
CA ASN A 107 -21.09 9.27 -20.46
C ASN A 107 -21.65 9.90 -19.17
N ILE A 108 -21.30 9.35 -17.99
CA ILE A 108 -21.71 9.93 -16.70
C ILE A 108 -21.03 11.27 -16.47
N ILE A 109 -19.73 11.38 -16.79
CA ILE A 109 -18.95 12.61 -16.64
C ILE A 109 -19.51 13.70 -17.57
N ASP A 110 -19.76 13.37 -18.83
CA ASP A 110 -20.23 14.32 -19.84
C ASP A 110 -21.65 14.84 -19.53
N ASN A 111 -22.45 14.05 -18.81
CA ASN A 111 -23.83 14.41 -18.46
C ASN A 111 -24.01 14.83 -16.99
N TYR A 112 -22.91 15.06 -16.26
CA TYR A 112 -22.94 15.37 -14.84
C TYR A 112 -23.90 16.53 -14.50
N ASP A 113 -23.79 17.65 -15.21
CA ASP A 113 -24.63 18.85 -14.96
C ASP A 113 -26.13 18.58 -15.15
N ASN A 114 -26.47 17.70 -16.10
CA ASN A 114 -27.86 17.33 -16.36
C ASN A 114 -28.40 16.40 -15.26
N ILE A 115 -27.59 15.43 -14.83
CA ILE A 115 -27.91 14.54 -13.71
C ILE A 115 -28.08 15.35 -12.43
N GLU A 116 -27.20 16.31 -12.16
CA GLU A 116 -27.28 17.19 -10.99
C GLU A 116 -28.56 18.03 -10.99
N LYS A 117 -28.97 18.54 -12.15
CA LYS A 117 -30.23 19.29 -12.30
C LYS A 117 -31.47 18.43 -12.11
N MET A 118 -31.44 17.15 -12.46
CA MET A 118 -32.58 16.23 -12.25
C MET A 118 -32.78 15.82 -10.79
N LEU A 119 -31.74 15.98 -9.95
CA LEU A 119 -31.77 15.62 -8.53
C LEU A 119 -32.13 16.79 -7.61
N LYS A 120 -32.31 18.00 -8.16
CA LYS A 120 -32.70 19.22 -7.44
C LYS A 120 -34.15 19.57 -7.77
#